data_AF-A0A4V3IE24-F1
#
_entry.id   AF-A0A4V3IE24-F1
#
_cell.length_a   1.000
_cell.length_b   1.000
_cell.length_c   1.000
_cell.angle_alpha   90.00
_cell.angle_beta   90.00
_cell.angle_gamma   90.00
#
_symmetry.space_group_name_H-M   'P 1'
#
loop_
_entity.id
_entity.type
_entity.pdbx_description
1 polymer ?
#
loop_
_entity_poly.entity_id
_entity_poly.type
_entity_poly.pdbx_seq_one_letter_code
_entity_poly.pdbx_strand_id
1 'polypeptide(L)'
;MPKTVWSEAPSEIHRVDTGFQLKVVDPAAIPGIDASKGTGTAILLNQSRMLDESQGKLFADSTVGGTGSLVIVLQGIDTSGKGEIVTHVLAGMSPSGIIVHRFTAPTAKGQAPRHVIPADHKWYARLAVQQIVLMKLREVKLDWPRPNYGLKKELRRVVGA
;
A
#
# COMPACT_ATOMS: atom_id res chain seq x y z
N MET A 1 -16.48 -9.87 -7.07
CA MET A 1 -15.14 -9.51 -6.56
C MET A 1 -14.19 -10.62 -6.95
N PRO A 2 -12.96 -10.34 -7.43
CA PRO A 2 -11.99 -11.41 -7.60
C PRO A 2 -11.81 -12.12 -6.26
N LYS A 3 -11.78 -13.45 -6.25
CA LYS A 3 -11.58 -14.25 -5.02
C LYS A 3 -10.28 -13.76 -4.38
N THR A 4 -10.40 -13.14 -3.21
CA THR A 4 -9.25 -12.82 -2.39
C THR A 4 -8.63 -14.13 -1.93
N VAL A 5 -7.30 -14.24 -1.99
CA VAL A 5 -6.57 -15.36 -1.37
C VAL A 5 -6.53 -15.25 0.14
N TRP A 6 -6.93 -14.09 0.66
CA TRP A 6 -7.01 -13.85 2.07
C TRP A 6 -8.31 -14.38 2.64
N SER A 7 -8.23 -15.21 3.68
CA SER A 7 -9.41 -15.66 4.43
C SER A 7 -10.07 -14.52 5.20
N GLU A 8 -9.31 -13.51 5.58
CA GLU A 8 -9.73 -12.28 6.25
C GLU A 8 -8.87 -11.10 5.78
N ALA A 9 -9.32 -9.86 5.94
CA ALA A 9 -8.53 -8.68 5.60
C ALA A 9 -7.18 -8.65 6.37
N PRO A 10 -6.04 -8.46 5.69
CA PRO A 10 -4.74 -8.34 6.37
C PRO A 10 -4.66 -7.18 7.36
N SER A 11 -5.47 -6.13 7.18
CA SER A 11 -5.58 -5.03 8.14
C SER A 11 -6.15 -5.47 9.48
N GLU A 12 -7.03 -6.47 9.48
CA GLU A 12 -7.63 -7.02 10.71
C GLU A 12 -6.75 -8.13 11.29
N ILE A 13 -6.26 -9.05 10.46
CA ILE A 13 -5.37 -10.15 10.88
C ILE A 13 -4.15 -9.63 11.65
N HIS A 14 -3.55 -8.54 11.16
CA HIS A 14 -2.31 -8.00 11.72
C HIS A 14 -2.52 -6.87 12.72
N ARG A 15 -3.77 -6.54 13.06
CA ARG A 15 -4.09 -5.38 13.89
C ARG A 15 -3.56 -5.54 15.32
N VAL A 16 -3.00 -4.45 15.85
CA VAL A 16 -2.57 -4.36 17.25
C VAL A 16 -3.59 -3.58 18.05
N ASP A 17 -4.45 -4.30 18.77
CA ASP A 17 -5.44 -3.74 19.68
C ASP A 17 -4.96 -3.76 21.15
N THR A 18 -5.79 -3.20 22.04
CA THR A 18 -5.51 -3.18 23.48
C THR A 18 -5.36 -4.60 24.01
N GLY A 19 -4.24 -4.88 24.70
CA GLY A 19 -3.93 -6.21 25.25
C GLY A 19 -3.08 -7.10 24.34
N PHE A 20 -2.72 -6.64 23.14
CA PHE A 20 -1.83 -7.37 22.24
C PHE A 20 -0.45 -7.69 22.86
N GLN A 21 0.04 -8.91 22.66
CA GLN A 21 1.37 -9.34 23.12
C GLN A 21 2.21 -9.82 21.95
N LEU A 22 3.37 -9.18 21.71
CA LEU A 22 4.25 -9.53 20.58
C LEU A 22 4.75 -10.98 20.61
N LYS A 23 4.94 -11.55 21.81
CA LYS A 23 5.47 -12.91 22.00
C LYS A 23 4.60 -14.02 21.42
N VAL A 24 3.34 -13.74 21.11
CA VAL A 24 2.39 -14.72 20.54
C VAL A 24 2.45 -14.75 19.01
N VAL A 25 3.19 -13.84 18.39
CA VAL A 25 3.36 -13.79 16.94
C VAL A 25 4.51 -14.71 16.56
N ASP A 26 4.20 -15.74 15.79
CA ASP A 26 5.20 -16.57 15.10
C ASP A 26 5.73 -15.79 13.86
N PRO A 27 7.03 -15.44 13.81
CA PRO A 27 7.62 -14.73 12.68
C PRO A 27 7.59 -15.49 11.34
N ALA A 28 7.47 -16.82 11.39
CA ALA A 28 7.38 -17.71 10.23
C ALA A 28 5.94 -18.01 9.79
N ALA A 29 4.94 -17.57 10.54
CA ALA A 29 3.55 -17.77 10.15
C ALA A 29 3.15 -16.92 8.94
N ILE A 30 2.20 -17.42 8.16
CA ILE A 30 1.57 -16.72 7.02
C ILE A 30 0.05 -16.59 7.23
N PRO A 31 -0.39 -15.93 8.33
CA PRO A 31 -1.78 -15.98 8.75
C PRO A 31 -2.73 -15.40 7.68
N GLY A 32 -3.83 -16.11 7.46
CA GLY A 32 -4.88 -15.70 6.55
C GLY A 32 -4.58 -15.88 5.07
N ILE A 33 -3.46 -16.49 4.68
CA ILE A 33 -3.23 -16.91 3.29
C ILE A 33 -3.18 -18.45 3.20
N ASP A 34 -3.94 -19.00 2.26
CA ASP A 34 -3.80 -20.40 1.83
C ASP A 34 -3.25 -20.41 0.40
N ALA A 35 -1.98 -20.04 0.26
CA ALA A 35 -1.34 -19.92 -1.04
C ALA A 35 0.16 -20.21 -0.98
N SER A 36 0.66 -20.83 -2.05
CA SER A 36 2.10 -21.02 -2.25
C SER A 36 2.82 -19.70 -2.52
N LYS A 37 4.14 -19.68 -2.36
CA LYS A 37 5.01 -18.55 -2.75
C LYS A 37 4.79 -18.11 -4.20
N GLY A 38 4.59 -19.06 -5.13
CA GLY A 38 4.36 -18.77 -6.55
C GLY A 38 3.04 -17.99 -6.74
N THR A 39 1.97 -18.49 -6.14
CA THR A 39 0.65 -17.84 -6.15
C THR A 39 0.69 -16.47 -5.48
N GLY A 40 1.32 -16.37 -4.31
CA GLY A 40 1.51 -15.09 -3.59
C GLY A 40 2.25 -14.05 -4.42
N THR A 41 3.29 -14.46 -5.15
CA THR A 41 4.06 -13.54 -6.02
C THR A 41 3.23 -13.02 -7.21
N ALA A 42 2.40 -13.87 -7.82
CA ALA A 42 1.52 -13.44 -8.90
C ALA A 42 0.47 -12.41 -8.42
N ILE A 43 -0.03 -12.59 -7.21
CA ILE A 43 -1.00 -11.68 -6.60
C ILE A 43 -0.34 -10.36 -6.24
N LEU A 44 0.89 -10.40 -5.72
CA LEU A 44 1.69 -9.22 -5.46
C LEU A 44 1.83 -8.34 -6.71
N LEU A 45 2.14 -8.95 -7.87
CA LEU A 45 2.25 -8.23 -9.13
C LEU A 45 0.94 -7.57 -9.55
N ASN A 46 -0.19 -8.26 -9.39
CA ASN A 46 -1.50 -7.68 -9.68
C ASN A 46 -1.84 -6.53 -8.72
N GLN A 47 -1.57 -6.70 -7.42
CA GLN A 47 -1.73 -5.63 -6.43
C GLN A 47 -0.84 -4.43 -6.78
N SER A 48 0.34 -4.62 -7.37
CA SER A 48 1.25 -3.51 -7.69
C SER A 48 0.63 -2.58 -8.72
N ARG A 49 -0.03 -3.15 -9.73
CA ARG A 49 -0.75 -2.36 -10.74
C ARG A 49 -1.92 -1.58 -10.15
N MET A 50 -2.68 -2.21 -9.25
CA MET A 50 -3.83 -1.57 -8.59
C MET A 50 -3.38 -0.44 -7.66
N LEU A 51 -2.23 -0.64 -7.03
CA LEU A 51 -1.62 0.32 -6.13
C LEU A 51 -1.07 1.53 -6.89
N ASP A 52 -0.40 1.31 -8.02
CA ASP A 52 0.04 2.35 -8.95
C ASP A 52 -1.13 3.20 -9.45
N GLU A 53 -2.23 2.57 -9.90
CA GLU A 53 -3.42 3.30 -10.34
C GLU A 53 -4.03 4.14 -9.21
N SER A 54 -4.10 3.59 -8.00
CA SER A 54 -4.67 4.30 -6.84
C SER A 54 -3.79 5.47 -6.41
N GLN A 55 -2.46 5.29 -6.43
CA GLN A 55 -1.49 6.35 -6.16
C GLN A 55 -1.55 7.44 -7.24
N GLY A 56 -1.69 7.06 -8.51
CA GLY A 56 -1.87 7.99 -9.63
C GLY A 56 -3.12 8.86 -9.46
N LYS A 57 -4.24 8.29 -9.01
CA LYS A 57 -5.46 9.05 -8.69
C LYS A 57 -5.23 10.00 -7.51
N LEU A 58 -4.56 9.55 -6.45
CA LEU A 58 -4.22 10.40 -5.30
C LEU A 58 -3.36 11.59 -5.72
N PHE A 59 -2.36 11.34 -6.56
CA PHE A 59 -1.49 12.38 -7.08
C PHE A 59 -2.26 13.36 -7.97
N ALA A 60 -3.06 12.87 -8.92
CA ALA A 60 -3.87 13.71 -9.79
C ALA A 60 -4.87 14.57 -9.00
N ASP A 61 -5.55 13.99 -8.01
CA ASP A 61 -6.45 14.72 -7.11
C ASP A 61 -5.72 15.87 -6.40
N SER A 62 -4.49 15.64 -5.92
CA SER A 62 -3.68 16.70 -5.31
C SER A 62 -3.37 17.88 -6.25
N THR A 63 -3.26 17.64 -7.56
CA THR A 63 -3.02 18.71 -8.55
C THR A 63 -4.22 19.63 -8.78
N VAL A 64 -5.41 19.20 -8.38
CA VAL A 64 -6.67 19.97 -8.49
C VAL A 64 -7.22 20.41 -7.14
N GLY A 65 -6.39 20.40 -6.08
CA GLY A 65 -6.75 20.88 -4.75
C GLY A 65 -7.22 19.79 -3.77
N GLY A 66 -7.09 18.52 -4.13
CA GLY A 66 -7.26 17.40 -3.22
C GLY A 66 -6.30 17.46 -2.03
N THR A 67 -6.78 17.08 -0.84
CA THR A 67 -5.99 17.12 0.42
C THR A 67 -5.64 15.72 0.94
N GLY A 68 -6.02 14.68 0.20
CA GLY A 68 -5.74 13.30 0.57
C GLY A 68 -4.24 13.03 0.61
N SER A 69 -3.79 12.31 1.64
CA SER A 69 -2.42 11.81 1.73
C SER A 69 -2.40 10.49 2.50
N LEU A 70 -1.40 9.65 2.22
CA LEU A 70 -1.16 8.41 2.96
C LEU A 70 0.27 8.42 3.51
N VAL A 71 0.39 8.28 4.82
CA VAL A 71 1.68 8.15 5.50
C VAL A 71 1.86 6.70 5.97
N ILE A 72 2.96 6.08 5.55
CA ILE A 72 3.31 4.72 5.93
C ILE A 72 4.56 4.79 6.81
N VAL A 73 4.49 4.22 8.02
CA VAL A 73 5.63 4.12 8.93
C VAL A 73 6.02 2.65 9.06
N LEU A 74 7.23 2.31 8.60
CA LEU A 74 7.79 0.97 8.71
C LEU A 74 8.82 0.92 9.84
N GLN A 75 8.58 0.07 10.84
CA GLN A 75 9.46 -0.17 11.98
C GLN A 75 9.75 -1.66 12.11
N GLY A 76 10.93 -2.00 12.63
CA GLY A 76 11.40 -3.37 12.73
C GLY A 76 12.86 -3.41 13.11
N ILE A 77 13.35 -4.58 13.53
CA ILE A 77 14.77 -4.78 13.85
C ILE A 77 15.65 -4.63 12.61
N ASP A 78 16.95 -4.45 12.80
CA ASP A 78 17.88 -4.49 11.67
C ASP A 78 17.77 -5.84 10.95
N THR A 79 17.94 -5.82 9.63
CA THR A 79 17.73 -6.97 8.72
C THR A 79 16.30 -7.49 8.58
N SER A 80 15.30 -6.88 9.25
CA SER A 80 13.88 -7.28 9.13
C SER A 80 13.23 -6.99 7.77
N GLY A 81 14.01 -6.60 6.75
CA GLY A 81 13.51 -6.37 5.40
C GLY A 81 12.84 -5.01 5.15
N LYS A 82 12.89 -4.04 6.07
CA LYS A 82 12.25 -2.70 5.88
C LYS A 82 12.62 -2.05 4.55
N GLY A 83 13.91 -1.99 4.22
CA GLY A 83 14.39 -1.40 2.96
C GLY A 83 13.88 -2.17 1.73
N GLU A 84 13.80 -3.49 1.83
CA GLU A 84 13.29 -4.34 0.75
C GLU A 84 11.77 -4.19 0.58
N ILE A 85 11.01 -3.98 1.67
CA ILE A 85 9.58 -3.63 1.61
C ILE A 85 9.40 -2.26 0.93
N VAL A 86 10.18 -1.25 1.32
CA VAL A 86 10.16 0.08 0.67
C VAL A 86 10.42 -0.08 -0.83
N THR A 87 11.50 -0.76 -1.21
CA THR A 87 11.83 -0.96 -2.63
C THR A 87 10.72 -1.69 -3.37
N HIS A 88 10.22 -2.81 -2.86
CA HIS A 88 9.25 -3.63 -3.61
C HIS A 88 7.83 -3.05 -3.64
N VAL A 89 7.39 -2.38 -2.57
CA VAL A 89 6.06 -1.77 -2.53
C VAL A 89 6.03 -0.48 -3.35
N LEU A 90 7.11 0.31 -3.32
CA LEU A 90 7.18 1.60 -4.02
C LEU A 90 7.66 1.48 -5.47
N ALA A 91 8.47 0.47 -5.83
CA ALA A 91 8.97 0.32 -7.20
C ALA A 91 7.87 0.09 -8.25
N GLY A 92 6.69 -0.34 -7.81
CA GLY A 92 5.53 -0.48 -8.69
C GLY A 92 4.81 0.83 -9.00
N MET A 93 5.15 1.93 -8.34
CA MET A 93 4.46 3.21 -8.42
C MET A 93 5.29 4.30 -9.11
N SER A 94 4.63 5.33 -9.63
CA SER A 94 5.30 6.55 -10.09
C SER A 94 6.10 7.23 -8.96
N PRO A 95 7.42 7.47 -9.14
CA PRO A 95 8.24 8.15 -8.13
C PRO A 95 7.76 9.57 -7.80
N SER A 96 7.10 10.23 -8.74
CA SER A 96 6.73 11.65 -8.63
C SER A 96 5.70 11.96 -7.53
N GLY A 97 5.02 10.94 -7.00
CA GLY A 97 4.07 11.12 -5.89
C GLY A 97 4.42 10.31 -4.64
N ILE A 98 5.68 9.91 -4.49
CA ILE A 98 6.18 9.19 -3.32
C ILE A 98 7.27 10.00 -2.64
N ILE A 99 7.15 10.17 -1.34
CA ILE A 99 8.18 10.79 -0.51
C ILE A 99 8.68 9.75 0.49
N VAL A 100 9.98 9.48 0.47
CA VAL A 100 10.62 8.55 1.42
C VAL A 100 11.48 9.33 2.39
N HIS A 101 11.12 9.28 3.68
CA HIS A 101 11.92 9.82 4.76
C HIS A 101 12.43 8.69 5.66
N ARG A 102 13.70 8.80 6.07
CA ARG A 102 14.29 7.91 7.07
C ARG A 102 14.26 8.62 8.42
N PHE A 103 13.44 8.11 9.33
CA PHE A 103 13.33 8.64 10.69
C PHE A 103 14.20 7.85 11.67
N THR A 104 14.63 8.53 12.73
CA THR A 104 15.17 7.91 13.95
C THR A 104 14.02 7.67 14.96
N ALA A 105 14.34 7.33 16.21
CA ALA A 105 13.35 6.93 17.21
C ALA A 105 12.15 7.91 17.30
N PRO A 106 10.90 7.41 17.33
CA PRO A 106 9.72 8.26 17.34
C PRO A 106 9.59 9.03 18.66
N THR A 107 9.19 10.30 18.58
CA THR A 107 9.08 11.21 19.73
C THR A 107 7.68 11.28 20.35
N ALA A 108 6.65 10.71 19.73
CA ALA A 108 5.28 10.70 20.27
C ALA A 108 4.46 9.49 19.80
N LYS A 109 3.46 9.11 20.61
CA LYS A 109 2.53 8.01 20.33
C LYS A 109 1.28 8.57 19.64
N GLY A 110 1.16 8.37 18.33
CA GLY A 110 -0.03 8.75 17.55
C GLY A 110 -1.19 7.75 17.68
N GLN A 111 -2.38 8.17 17.23
CA GLN A 111 -3.63 7.36 17.21
C GLN A 111 -3.79 6.49 15.94
N ALA A 112 -2.75 6.35 15.12
CA ALA A 112 -2.82 5.56 13.88
C ALA A 112 -2.92 4.05 14.18
N PRO A 113 -3.69 3.27 13.38
CA PRO A 113 -3.73 1.83 13.49
C PRO A 113 -2.34 1.22 13.35
N ARG A 114 -1.96 0.36 14.30
CA ARG A 114 -0.69 -0.35 14.29
C ARG A 114 -0.91 -1.77 13.81
N HIS A 115 0.05 -2.27 13.04
CA HIS A 115 0.03 -3.64 12.53
C HIS A 115 1.35 -4.34 12.87
N VAL A 116 1.29 -5.63 13.18
CA VAL A 116 2.47 -6.51 13.34
C VAL A 116 2.38 -7.62 12.30
N ILE A 117 3.36 -7.66 11.40
CA ILE A 117 3.39 -8.56 10.25
C ILE A 117 4.58 -9.52 10.42
N PRO A 118 4.35 -10.85 10.48
CA PRO A 118 5.41 -11.85 10.37
C PRO A 118 6.28 -11.63 9.13
N ALA A 119 7.60 -11.68 9.29
CA ALA A 119 8.53 -11.17 8.28
C ALA A 119 9.59 -12.18 7.82
N ASP A 120 9.63 -13.40 8.36
CA ASP A 120 10.61 -14.41 7.93
C ASP A 120 10.36 -14.82 6.47
N HIS A 121 9.10 -14.86 6.07
CA HIS A 121 8.70 -15.02 4.68
C HIS A 121 8.56 -13.66 3.99
N LYS A 122 9.66 -13.21 3.36
CA LYS A 122 9.71 -11.93 2.64
C LYS A 122 8.56 -11.73 1.63
N TRP A 123 8.16 -12.79 0.92
CA TRP A 123 7.07 -12.73 -0.06
C TRP A 123 5.71 -12.44 0.60
N TYR A 124 5.48 -13.01 1.79
CA TYR A 124 4.28 -12.82 2.58
C TYR A 124 4.23 -11.40 3.16
N ALA A 125 5.32 -10.95 3.78
CA ALA A 125 5.38 -9.60 4.36
C ALA A 125 5.11 -8.51 3.32
N ARG A 126 5.66 -8.65 2.11
CA ARG A 126 5.39 -7.73 0.99
C ARG A 126 3.92 -7.74 0.60
N LEU A 127 3.34 -8.92 0.43
CA LEU A 127 1.94 -9.08 0.05
C LEU A 127 0.99 -8.48 1.11
N ALA A 128 1.24 -8.74 2.38
CA ALA A 128 0.45 -8.21 3.50
C ALA A 128 0.53 -6.67 3.55
N VAL A 129 1.74 -6.09 3.53
CA VAL A 129 1.94 -4.64 3.54
C VAL A 129 1.24 -4.00 2.35
N GLN A 130 1.46 -4.54 1.15
CA GLN A 130 0.91 -3.97 -0.07
C GLN A 130 -0.61 -4.02 -0.11
N GLN A 131 -1.21 -5.11 0.37
CA GLN A 131 -2.66 -5.22 0.50
C GLN A 131 -3.22 -4.22 1.52
N ILE A 132 -2.58 -4.03 2.68
CA ILE A 132 -3.01 -3.04 3.68
C ILE A 132 -2.98 -1.63 3.09
N VAL A 133 -1.89 -1.27 2.41
CA VAL A 133 -1.74 0.04 1.75
C VAL A 133 -2.83 0.24 0.69
N LEU A 134 -3.04 -0.75 -0.18
CA LEU A 134 -4.08 -0.71 -1.21
C LEU A 134 -5.48 -0.54 -0.61
N MET A 135 -5.78 -1.25 0.49
CA MET A 135 -7.05 -1.13 1.19
C MET A 135 -7.23 0.29 1.75
N LYS A 136 -6.20 0.88 2.36
CA LYS A 136 -6.26 2.25 2.88
C LYS A 136 -6.43 3.31 1.80
N LEU A 137 -5.77 3.17 0.65
CA LEU A 137 -6.00 4.08 -0.48
C LEU A 137 -7.42 3.99 -1.03
N ARG A 138 -8.01 2.79 -1.03
CA ARG A 138 -9.40 2.59 -1.51
C ARG A 138 -10.45 3.18 -0.58
N GLU A 139 -10.17 3.26 0.72
CA GLU A 139 -11.05 3.94 1.68
C GLU A 139 -11.20 5.44 1.38
N VAL A 140 -10.18 6.06 0.77
CA VAL A 140 -10.19 7.48 0.37
C VAL A 140 -11.12 7.75 -0.84
N LYS A 141 -11.61 6.69 -1.51
CA LYS A 141 -12.54 6.76 -2.67
C LYS A 141 -12.06 7.72 -3.78
N LEU A 142 -10.78 7.60 -4.13
CA LEU A 142 -10.15 8.41 -5.15
C LEU A 142 -10.72 8.10 -6.55
N ASP A 143 -10.90 9.16 -7.35
CA ASP A 143 -11.25 9.05 -8.76
C ASP A 143 -10.36 9.99 -9.59
N TRP A 144 -10.31 9.77 -10.90
CA TRP A 144 -9.59 10.69 -11.78
C TRP A 144 -10.31 12.04 -11.82
N PRO A 145 -9.60 13.16 -11.58
CA PRO A 145 -10.21 14.47 -11.65
C PRO A 145 -10.68 14.76 -13.07
N ARG A 146 -11.82 15.46 -13.19
CA ARG A 146 -12.32 15.85 -14.51
C ARG A 146 -11.40 16.90 -15.13
N PRO A 147 -11.12 16.83 -16.43
CA PRO A 147 -10.42 17.89 -17.13
C PRO A 147 -11.13 19.23 -16.94
N ASN A 148 -10.37 20.27 -16.60
CA ASN A 148 -10.87 21.64 -16.49
C ASN A 148 -10.90 22.38 -17.85
N TYR A 149 -10.73 21.65 -18.95
CA TYR A 149 -10.74 22.15 -20.32
C TYR A 149 -11.69 21.33 -21.21
N GLY A 150 -12.14 21.96 -22.30
CA GLY A 150 -13.03 21.31 -23.26
C GLY A 150 -12.30 20.26 -24.11
N LEU A 151 -12.36 18.98 -23.70
CA LEU A 151 -11.70 17.85 -24.39
C LEU A 151 -11.90 17.85 -25.91
N LYS A 152 -13.13 18.11 -26.39
CA LYS A 152 -13.43 18.15 -27.83
C LYS A 152 -12.69 19.27 -28.56
N LYS A 153 -12.47 20.41 -27.90
CA LYS A 153 -11.74 21.55 -28.47
C LYS A 153 -10.25 21.22 -28.58
N GLU A 154 -9.66 20.63 -27.55
CA GLU A 154 -8.26 20.24 -27.57
C GLU A 154 -7.99 19.06 -28.51
N LEU A 155 -8.92 18.10 -28.61
CA LEU A 155 -8.79 16.99 -29.56
C LEU A 155 -8.73 17.50 -31.01
N ARG A 156 -9.57 18.48 -31.37
CA ARG A 156 -9.53 19.14 -32.69
C ARG A 156 -8.19 19.83 -32.94
N ARG A 157 -7.65 20.53 -31.93
CA ARG A 157 -6.35 21.20 -31.99
C ARG A 157 -5.19 20.22 -32.24
N VAL A 158 -5.19 19.07 -31.57
CA VAL A 158 -4.12 18.06 -31.70
C VAL A 158 -4.21 17.29 -33.02
N VAL A 159 -5.42 16.96 -33.47
CA VAL A 159 -5.65 16.19 -34.70
C VAL A 159 -5.57 17.08 -35.97
N GLY A 160 -5.48 18.40 -35.81
CA GLY A 160 -5.34 19.35 -36.92
C GLY A 160 -6.62 19.53 -37.74
N ALA A 161 -7.80 19.40 -37.11
CA ALA A 161 -9.12 19.52 -37.74
C ALA A 161 -9.90 20.74 -37.26
#